data_AF-A0A7W4G1A8-F1
#
_entry.id   AF-A0A7W4G1A8-F1
#
_cell.length_a   1.000
_cell.length_b   1.000
_cell.length_c   1.000
_cell.angle_alpha   90.00
_cell.angle_beta   90.00
_cell.angle_gamma   90.00
#
_symmetry.space_group_name_H-M   'P 1'
#
loop_
_entity.id
_entity.type
_entity.pdbx_description
1 polymer ?
#
loop_
_entity_poly.entity_id
_entity_poly.type
_entity_poly.pdbx_seq_one_letter_code
_entity_poly.pdbx_strand_id
1 'polypeptide(L)'
;MKKSIIILTLSMTLTACGGGGSEETKAPATVSAPAPSSTEATKPTGINALKIDEQFNLSTKYSLNLDVELGFGDVRAYLNVCQKKASAQRADYNNCIYRGPLANSALETQLVLSRQDIDLVAEVWFYDSSTEPLSYTWQYEPNKEQQLFTMR
;
A
#
# COMPACT_ATOMS: atom_id res chain seq x y z
N MET A 1 28.40 44.76 -6.99
CA MET A 1 29.75 44.18 -7.16
C MET A 1 29.60 42.70 -7.45
N LYS A 2 30.19 42.27 -8.59
CA LYS A 2 30.23 40.89 -9.09
C LYS A 2 31.14 40.00 -8.21
N LYS A 3 30.79 38.70 -8.12
CA LYS A 3 31.70 37.52 -8.00
C LYS A 3 30.79 36.28 -7.97
N SER A 4 30.43 35.73 -9.12
CA SER A 4 31.17 34.72 -9.92
C SER A 4 31.25 33.33 -9.28
N ILE A 5 30.46 32.43 -9.87
CA ILE A 5 30.84 31.09 -10.39
C ILE A 5 31.30 30.05 -9.35
N ILE A 6 30.40 29.08 -9.09
CA ILE A 6 30.73 27.73 -8.58
C ILE A 6 30.25 26.76 -9.69
N ILE A 7 31.17 26.41 -10.59
CA ILE A 7 31.77 25.07 -10.73
C ILE A 7 30.74 24.01 -11.16
N LEU A 8 30.61 23.92 -12.49
CA LEU A 8 30.00 22.85 -13.24
C LEU A 8 31.08 21.78 -13.52
N THR A 9 31.03 20.70 -12.76
CA THR A 9 31.82 19.47 -12.89
C THR A 9 30.92 18.35 -12.38
N LEU A 10 30.81 17.13 -12.90
CA LEU A 10 31.52 16.37 -13.91
C LEU A 10 30.85 14.99 -13.80
N SER A 11 30.07 14.53 -14.78
CA SER A 11 29.64 13.11 -14.84
C SER A 11 29.01 12.77 -16.19
N MET A 12 29.87 12.66 -17.20
CA MET A 12 29.57 11.91 -18.42
C MET A 12 30.60 10.79 -18.50
N THR A 13 30.17 9.54 -18.28
CA THR A 13 30.70 8.30 -18.87
C THR A 13 29.91 7.09 -18.36
N LEU A 14 28.81 6.75 -19.04
CA LEU A 14 28.33 5.37 -19.07
C LEU A 14 28.51 4.84 -20.49
N THR A 15 29.66 4.22 -20.74
CA THR A 15 29.86 3.32 -21.89
C THR A 15 29.53 1.91 -21.45
N ALA A 16 28.28 1.48 -21.69
CA ALA A 16 27.92 0.08 -21.62
C ALA A 16 28.26 -0.57 -22.97
N CYS A 17 29.37 -1.32 -22.98
CA CYS A 17 29.74 -2.24 -24.04
C CYS A 17 28.87 -3.50 -23.90
N GLY A 18 27.83 -3.62 -24.72
CA GLY A 18 27.00 -4.82 -24.83
C GLY A 18 27.36 -5.58 -26.11
N GLY A 19 28.36 -6.45 -26.03
CA GLY A 19 28.74 -7.35 -27.12
C GLY A 19 27.83 -8.58 -27.17
N GLY A 20 27.00 -8.67 -28.19
CA GLY A 20 26.20 -9.85 -28.51
C GLY A 20 26.60 -10.38 -29.88
N GLY A 21 27.64 -11.22 -29.94
CA GLY A 21 27.97 -11.99 -31.14
C GLY A 21 27.10 -13.24 -31.17
N SER A 22 26.18 -13.31 -32.12
CA SER A 22 25.46 -14.54 -32.46
C SER A 22 26.12 -15.17 -33.68
N GLU A 23 26.93 -16.20 -33.44
CA GLU A 23 27.46 -17.08 -34.47
C GLU A 23 26.31 -17.87 -35.13
N GLU A 24 26.24 -17.81 -36.46
CA GLU A 24 25.40 -18.69 -37.27
C GLU A 24 25.87 -20.14 -37.12
N THR A 25 25.11 -20.94 -36.38
CA THR A 25 25.32 -22.40 -36.36
C THR A 25 24.51 -23.05 -37.48
N LYS A 26 25.27 -23.56 -38.44
CA LYS A 26 24.83 -24.33 -39.63
C LYS A 26 23.96 -25.53 -39.23
N ALA A 27 22.85 -25.70 -39.95
CA ALA A 27 21.89 -26.80 -39.76
C ALA A 27 22.55 -28.19 -39.89
N PRO A 28 22.28 -29.14 -38.98
CA PRO A 28 22.58 -30.56 -39.19
C PRO A 28 21.52 -31.22 -40.07
N ALA A 29 21.97 -32.17 -40.88
CA ALA A 29 21.15 -32.97 -41.78
C ALA A 29 20.05 -33.78 -41.07
N THR A 30 18.93 -33.95 -41.76
CA THR A 30 17.77 -34.76 -41.37
C THR A 30 18.19 -36.23 -41.20
N VAL A 31 18.06 -36.76 -39.98
CA VAL A 31 18.20 -38.20 -39.69
C VAL A 31 16.81 -38.79 -39.46
N SER A 32 16.54 -39.94 -40.10
CA SER A 32 15.28 -40.68 -40.06
C SER A 32 14.71 -40.88 -38.66
N ALA A 33 13.40 -40.68 -38.55
CA ALA A 33 12.60 -40.83 -37.34
C ALA A 33 12.50 -42.30 -36.86
N PRO A 34 12.71 -42.58 -35.56
CA PRO A 34 12.25 -43.80 -34.91
C PRO A 34 10.74 -43.74 -34.63
N ALA A 35 10.12 -44.93 -34.59
CA ALA A 35 8.69 -45.17 -34.34
C ALA A 35 8.13 -44.48 -33.08
N PRO A 36 6.80 -44.19 -33.02
CA PRO A 36 6.19 -43.40 -31.95
C PRO A 36 6.30 -44.13 -30.61
N SER A 37 7.18 -43.61 -29.75
CA SER A 37 7.22 -43.93 -28.32
C SER A 37 5.96 -43.38 -27.65
N SER A 38 5.41 -44.15 -26.70
CA SER A 38 4.22 -43.81 -25.93
C SER A 38 4.33 -42.39 -25.36
N THR A 39 3.34 -41.55 -25.66
CA THR A 39 3.20 -40.22 -25.07
C THR A 39 2.97 -40.35 -23.56
N GLU A 40 4.05 -40.32 -22.80
CA GLU A 40 4.00 -40.05 -21.37
C GLU A 40 3.42 -38.64 -21.21
N ALA A 41 2.21 -38.55 -20.66
CA ALA A 41 1.51 -37.29 -20.46
C ALA A 41 2.43 -36.35 -19.67
N THR A 42 2.93 -35.31 -20.36
CA THR A 42 3.84 -34.34 -19.77
C THR A 42 3.11 -33.68 -18.61
N LYS A 43 3.54 -34.00 -17.38
CA LYS A 43 3.04 -33.32 -16.18
C LYS A 43 3.25 -31.83 -16.41
N PRO A 44 2.22 -30.99 -16.26
CA PRO A 44 2.38 -29.56 -16.49
C PRO A 44 3.49 -29.03 -15.58
N THR A 45 4.40 -28.26 -16.16
CA THR A 45 5.52 -27.61 -15.48
C THR A 45 5.43 -26.10 -15.65
N GLY A 46 6.11 -25.35 -14.78
CA GLY A 46 6.06 -23.89 -14.80
C GLY A 46 4.67 -23.35 -14.48
N ILE A 47 4.30 -22.21 -15.10
CA ILE A 47 3.03 -21.54 -14.85
C ILE A 47 1.81 -22.41 -15.20
N ASN A 48 1.98 -23.37 -16.12
CA ASN A 48 0.94 -24.28 -16.57
C ASN A 48 0.55 -25.30 -15.49
N ALA A 49 1.39 -25.46 -14.45
CA ALA A 49 1.13 -26.32 -13.30
C ALA A 49 0.38 -25.62 -12.16
N LEU A 50 0.22 -24.29 -12.23
CA LEU A 50 -0.41 -23.50 -11.17
C LEU A 50 -1.93 -23.61 -11.28
N LYS A 51 -2.56 -24.15 -10.24
CA LYS A 51 -4.01 -24.13 -10.06
C LYS A 51 -4.36 -22.99 -9.10
N ILE A 52 -4.94 -21.92 -9.62
CA ILE A 52 -5.48 -20.83 -8.81
C ILE A 52 -6.92 -21.21 -8.45
N ASP A 53 -7.26 -21.11 -7.18
CA ASP A 53 -8.61 -21.31 -6.69
C ASP A 53 -9.55 -20.21 -7.24
N GLU A 54 -10.79 -20.56 -7.62
CA GLU A 54 -11.72 -19.57 -8.21
C GLU A 54 -12.10 -18.47 -7.22
N GLN A 55 -11.95 -18.73 -5.92
CA GLN A 55 -12.21 -17.81 -4.83
C GLN A 55 -10.96 -17.03 -4.41
N PHE A 56 -9.79 -17.28 -5.03
CA PHE A 56 -8.56 -16.55 -4.75
C PHE A 56 -8.69 -15.10 -5.23
N ASN A 57 -8.74 -14.18 -4.28
CA ASN A 57 -8.79 -12.74 -4.53
C ASN A 57 -7.43 -12.11 -4.23
N LEU A 58 -6.85 -11.42 -5.22
CA LEU A 58 -5.61 -10.63 -5.07
C LEU A 58 -5.82 -9.30 -4.32
N SER A 59 -7.03 -9.03 -3.84
CA SER A 59 -7.34 -7.83 -3.08
C SER A 59 -6.61 -7.80 -1.74
N THR A 60 -5.78 -6.78 -1.55
CA THR A 60 -5.17 -6.44 -0.26
C THR A 60 -6.07 -5.54 0.60
N LYS A 61 -7.28 -5.26 0.12
CA LYS A 61 -8.23 -4.40 0.82
C LYS A 61 -8.84 -5.11 2.03
N TYR A 62 -9.06 -4.36 3.09
CA TYR A 62 -9.85 -4.81 4.25
C TYR A 62 -10.68 -3.65 4.80
N SER A 63 -11.68 -4.02 5.60
CA SER A 63 -12.57 -3.08 6.27
C SER A 63 -12.10 -2.82 7.70
N LEU A 64 -12.06 -1.54 8.07
CA LEU A 64 -11.84 -1.04 9.43
C LEU A 64 -13.13 -0.38 9.91
N ASN A 65 -13.71 -0.88 11.01
CA ASN A 65 -14.80 -0.17 11.67
C ASN A 65 -14.23 0.98 12.49
N LEU A 66 -14.78 2.16 12.29
CA LEU A 66 -14.47 3.37 13.02
C LEU A 66 -15.63 3.67 13.97
N ASP A 67 -15.33 3.67 15.26
CA ASP A 67 -16.30 3.87 16.33
C ASP A 67 -15.81 5.00 17.26
N VAL A 68 -16.52 6.12 17.26
CA VAL A 68 -16.18 7.33 18.01
C VAL A 68 -17.35 7.69 18.91
N GLU A 69 -17.06 7.90 20.20
CA GLU A 69 -18.04 8.36 21.19
C GLU A 69 -17.30 9.05 22.33
N LEU A 70 -17.21 10.37 22.27
CA LEU A 70 -16.32 11.13 23.16
C LEU A 70 -17.03 11.70 24.41
N GLY A 71 -18.34 11.49 24.55
CA GLY A 71 -19.08 11.89 25.75
C GLY A 71 -19.25 13.40 25.97
N PHE A 72 -18.86 14.26 25.02
CA PHE A 72 -18.96 15.73 25.17
C PHE A 72 -20.35 16.31 24.87
N GLY A 73 -21.35 15.50 24.53
CA GLY A 73 -22.70 15.97 24.19
C GLY A 73 -22.73 16.72 22.85
N ASP A 74 -23.47 17.83 22.78
CA ASP A 74 -23.68 18.65 21.56
C ASP A 74 -22.51 19.59 21.22
N VAL A 75 -21.29 19.15 21.52
CA VAL A 75 -20.07 19.86 21.11
C VAL A 75 -19.79 19.51 19.66
N ARG A 76 -19.70 20.54 18.81
CA ARG A 76 -19.26 20.38 17.43
C ARG A 76 -17.77 20.03 17.40
N ALA A 77 -17.44 18.97 16.71
CA ALA A 77 -16.07 18.54 16.47
C ALA A 77 -15.90 18.01 15.04
N TYR A 78 -14.67 18.05 14.54
CA TYR A 78 -14.31 17.58 13.21
C TYR A 78 -13.23 16.51 13.33
N LEU A 79 -13.50 15.33 12.78
CA LEU A 79 -12.61 14.19 12.81
C LEU A 79 -11.79 14.14 11.52
N ASN A 80 -10.47 14.04 11.68
CA ASN A 80 -9.53 13.69 10.62
C ASN A 80 -8.92 12.33 10.94
N VAL A 81 -9.13 11.31 10.10
CA VAL A 81 -8.41 10.02 10.20
C VAL A 81 -7.46 9.92 9.02
N CYS A 82 -6.16 9.96 9.32
CA CYS A 82 -5.11 10.03 8.32
C CYS A 82 -4.00 9.03 8.59
N GLN A 83 -3.20 8.75 7.56
CA GLN A 83 -1.99 7.95 7.74
C GLN A 83 -1.05 8.67 8.70
N LYS A 84 -0.34 7.90 9.51
CA LYS A 84 0.70 8.42 10.39
C LYS A 84 1.90 8.87 9.57
N LYS A 85 2.46 10.02 9.91
CA LYS A 85 3.67 10.51 9.26
C LYS A 85 4.88 9.65 9.65
N ALA A 86 5.67 9.16 8.68
CA ALA A 86 6.84 8.33 8.99
C ALA A 86 7.85 9.00 9.95
N SER A 87 7.96 10.33 9.88
CA SER A 87 8.91 11.11 10.68
C SER A 87 8.33 11.71 11.97
N ALA A 88 7.05 11.49 12.28
CA ALA A 88 6.40 12.10 13.44
C ALA A 88 5.17 11.33 13.92
N GLN A 89 4.87 11.37 15.22
CA GLN A 89 3.66 10.79 15.80
C GLN A 89 2.44 11.70 15.59
N ARG A 90 2.15 12.06 14.33
CA ARG A 90 1.06 12.96 13.97
C ARG A 90 0.42 12.56 12.65
N ALA A 91 -0.80 13.04 12.42
CA ALA A 91 -1.50 12.83 11.16
C ALA A 91 -0.72 13.44 9.98
N ASP A 92 -0.61 12.70 8.88
CA ASP A 92 -0.27 13.25 7.58
C ASP A 92 -1.54 13.73 6.88
N TYR A 93 -1.83 15.04 6.99
CA TYR A 93 -3.02 15.64 6.39
C TYR A 93 -3.07 15.55 4.85
N ASN A 94 -2.01 15.15 4.16
CA ASN A 94 -2.11 14.89 2.72
C ASN A 94 -2.66 13.49 2.42
N ASN A 95 -2.67 12.61 3.40
CA ASN A 95 -3.00 11.19 3.27
C ASN A 95 -4.14 10.81 4.23
N CYS A 96 -5.26 11.54 4.18
CA CYS A 96 -6.43 11.25 4.99
C CYS A 96 -7.37 10.26 4.30
N ILE A 97 -7.85 9.29 5.07
CA ILE A 97 -8.80 8.26 4.62
C ILE A 97 -10.23 8.69 4.95
N TYR A 98 -10.42 9.40 6.06
CA TYR A 98 -11.71 9.94 6.46
C TYR A 98 -11.58 11.36 6.98
N ARG A 99 -12.56 12.20 6.62
CA ARG A 99 -12.74 13.56 7.13
C ARG A 99 -14.22 13.86 7.24
N GLY A 100 -14.66 14.28 8.41
CA GLY A 100 -16.07 14.62 8.59
C GLY A 100 -16.38 15.19 9.96
N PRO A 101 -17.51 15.92 10.08
CA PRO A 101 -17.99 16.36 11.37
C PRO A 101 -18.44 15.16 12.22
N LEU A 102 -18.32 15.30 13.54
CA LEU A 102 -18.97 14.41 14.50
C LEU A 102 -20.35 14.98 14.83
N ALA A 103 -21.35 14.11 14.89
CA ALA A 103 -22.69 14.46 15.36
C ALA A 103 -22.82 14.02 16.83
N ASN A 104 -23.16 14.95 17.73
CA ASN A 104 -23.22 14.67 19.17
C ASN A 104 -21.94 14.03 19.73
N SER A 105 -20.77 14.45 19.23
CA SER A 105 -19.47 13.88 19.59
C SER A 105 -19.32 12.37 19.32
N ALA A 106 -20.11 11.84 18.37
CA ALA A 106 -20.11 10.45 17.98
C ALA A 106 -20.07 10.25 16.46
N LEU A 107 -19.59 9.07 16.04
CA LEU A 107 -19.57 8.60 14.66
C LEU A 107 -19.37 7.09 14.64
N GLU A 108 -20.21 6.41 13.88
CA GLU A 108 -19.99 5.01 13.47
C GLU A 108 -19.92 4.94 11.94
N THR A 109 -18.83 4.39 11.41
CA THR A 109 -18.67 4.19 9.97
C THR A 109 -17.67 3.09 9.67
N GLN A 110 -17.59 2.66 8.40
CA GLN A 110 -16.61 1.69 7.95
C GLN A 110 -15.67 2.33 6.92
N LEU A 111 -14.37 2.18 7.16
CA LEU A 111 -13.30 2.61 6.27
C LEU A 111 -12.78 1.41 5.48
N VAL A 112 -12.47 1.61 4.20
CA VAL A 112 -11.81 0.59 3.38
C VAL A 112 -10.35 0.99 3.19
N LEU A 113 -9.44 0.13 3.65
CA LEU A 113 -7.99 0.35 3.57
C LEU A 113 -7.38 -0.60 2.55
N SER A 114 -6.40 -0.12 1.79
CA SER A 114 -5.79 -0.89 0.70
C SER A 114 -4.65 -1.80 1.13
N ARG A 115 -4.08 -1.60 2.32
CA ARG A 115 -2.94 -2.38 2.84
C ARG A 115 -2.88 -2.37 4.36
N GLN A 116 -2.37 -3.46 4.92
CA GLN A 116 -2.32 -3.73 6.36
C GLN A 116 -1.14 -3.01 7.06
N ASP A 117 -0.17 -2.52 6.31
CA ASP A 117 1.03 -1.81 6.81
C ASP A 117 0.79 -0.32 7.10
N ILE A 118 -0.46 0.13 7.09
CA ILE A 118 -0.83 1.53 7.26
C ILE A 118 -1.16 1.80 8.73
N ASP A 119 -0.29 2.55 9.40
CA ASP A 119 -0.61 3.19 10.68
C ASP A 119 -1.54 4.38 10.46
N LEU A 120 -2.54 4.52 11.33
CA LEU A 120 -3.47 5.64 11.34
C LEU A 120 -3.28 6.51 12.58
N VAL A 121 -3.46 7.82 12.38
CA VAL A 121 -3.65 8.82 13.42
C VAL A 121 -4.99 9.48 13.16
N ALA A 122 -5.85 9.44 14.17
CA ALA A 122 -7.09 10.18 14.20
C ALA A 122 -6.94 11.40 15.09
N GLU A 123 -7.34 12.56 14.59
CA GLU A 123 -7.33 13.81 15.34
C GLU A 123 -8.72 14.43 15.35
N VAL A 124 -9.23 14.69 16.55
CA VAL A 124 -10.51 15.34 16.79
C VAL A 124 -10.26 16.80 17.08
N TRP A 125 -10.71 17.66 16.18
CA TRP A 125 -10.59 19.11 16.27
C TRP A 125 -11.89 19.70 16.78
N PHE A 126 -11.82 20.47 17.86
CA PHE A 126 -12.95 21.26 18.33
C PHE A 126 -13.02 22.57 17.54
N TYR A 127 -14.22 23.15 17.48
CA TYR A 127 -14.43 24.43 16.80
C TYR A 127 -13.98 25.62 17.64
N ASP A 128 -13.83 25.43 18.95
CA ASP A 128 -13.13 26.40 19.78
C ASP A 128 -11.63 26.29 19.53
N SER A 129 -10.93 27.42 19.47
CA SER A 129 -9.49 27.46 19.25
C SER A 129 -8.68 27.29 20.54
N SER A 130 -9.34 27.01 21.67
CA SER A 130 -8.73 26.94 23.00
C SER A 130 -8.42 25.51 23.44
N THR A 131 -9.10 24.53 22.87
CA THR A 131 -8.96 23.11 23.21
C THR A 131 -7.93 22.46 22.30
N GLU A 132 -6.96 21.79 22.90
CA GLU A 132 -6.02 20.98 22.13
C GLU A 132 -6.76 19.81 21.46
N PRO A 133 -6.44 19.48 20.19
CA PRO A 133 -7.05 18.35 19.51
C PRO A 133 -6.75 17.04 20.21
N LEU A 134 -7.75 16.17 20.32
CA LEU A 134 -7.52 14.80 20.80
C LEU A 134 -6.86 13.98 19.70
N SER A 135 -5.89 13.15 20.05
CA SER A 135 -5.17 12.30 19.10
C SER A 135 -5.23 10.84 19.53
N TYR A 136 -5.61 9.98 18.59
CA TYR A 136 -5.69 8.53 18.76
C TYR A 136 -4.90 7.85 17.66
N THR A 137 -4.31 6.70 17.95
CA THR A 137 -3.55 5.92 16.97
C THR A 137 -4.15 4.54 16.80
N TRP A 138 -4.01 4.01 15.60
CA TRP A 138 -4.45 2.66 15.27
C TRP A 138 -3.47 2.02 14.29
N GLN A 139 -3.32 0.70 14.42
CA GLN A 139 -2.52 -0.13 13.53
C GLN A 139 -3.24 -1.46 13.34
N TYR A 140 -2.97 -2.12 12.22
CA TYR A 140 -3.61 -3.40 11.90
C TYR A 140 -3.28 -4.48 12.93
N GLU A 141 -4.30 -5.23 13.36
CA GLU A 141 -4.18 -6.33 14.30
C GLU A 141 -4.38 -7.69 13.61
N PRO A 142 -3.32 -8.46 13.36
CA PRO A 142 -3.42 -9.71 12.57
C PRO A 142 -4.21 -10.82 13.27
N ASN A 143 -4.38 -10.73 14.60
CA ASN A 143 -5.09 -11.74 15.39
C ASN A 143 -6.58 -11.41 15.60
N LYS A 144 -7.09 -10.35 14.96
CA LYS A 144 -8.49 -9.94 15.06
C LYS A 144 -9.23 -10.28 13.78
N GLU A 145 -10.35 -10.99 13.92
CA GLU A 145 -11.25 -11.27 12.79
C GLU A 145 -11.84 -9.99 12.19
N GLN A 146 -12.02 -8.96 13.04
CA GLN A 146 -12.53 -7.66 12.66
C GLN A 146 -11.61 -6.56 13.15
N GLN A 147 -11.26 -5.65 12.25
CA GLN A 147 -10.48 -4.47 12.59
C GLN A 147 -11.39 -3.38 13.14
N LEU A 148 -11.06 -2.85 14.32
CA LEU A 148 -11.83 -1.83 15.02
C LEU A 148 -10.91 -0.70 15.50
N PHE A 149 -11.28 0.54 15.19
CA PHE A 149 -10.64 1.75 15.71
C PHE A 149 -11.65 2.49 16.59
N THR A 150 -11.48 2.33 17.90
CA THR A 150 -12.35 2.95 18.92
C THR A 150 -11.71 4.22 19.49
N MET A 151 -12.51 5.27 19.62
CA MET A 151 -12.15 6.52 20.30
C MET A 151 -13.19 6.81 21.38
N ARG A 152 -12.72 6.98 22.61
CA ARG A 152 -13.49 7.26 23.82
C ARG A 152 -12.75 8.28 24.67
#